data_AF-A0A376NZQ0-F1
#
_entry.id   AF-A0A376NZQ0-F1
#
_cell.length_a   1.000
_cell.length_b   1.000
_cell.length_c   1.000
_cell.angle_alpha   90.00
_cell.angle_beta   90.00
_cell.angle_gamma   90.00
#
_symmetry.space_group_name_H-M   'P 1'
#
loop_
_entity.id
_entity.type
_entity.pdbx_description
1 polymer ?
#
loop_
_entity_poly.entity_id
_entity_poly.type
_entity_poly.pdbx_seq_one_letter_code
_entity_poly.pdbx_strand_id
1 'polypeptide(L)'
;MLVIRNKKPYVFEAVGPVKYTPLKQWIAHGEKGKYVVRRVEGGLSVEQQQKLAQTAKRYLGKPHDFSFSWSDDRQYCSEVVWKVYQNALGMRVGEQQKLKEFDLSNPLVQAKLKERYGKNIPLEETVVSPQAVFDAPQLTTVAKEWPLFSW
;
A
#
# COMPACT_ATOMS: atom_id res chain seq x y z
N MET A 1 -4.44 2.67 -3.48
CA MET A 1 -5.07 2.24 -4.75
C MET A 1 -5.95 3.35 -5.30
N LEU A 2 -5.99 3.62 -6.61
CA LEU A 2 -6.90 4.62 -7.19
C LEU A 2 -8.30 4.03 -7.43
N VAL A 3 -9.34 4.79 -7.06
CA VAL A 3 -10.75 4.44 -7.29
C VAL A 3 -11.47 5.64 -7.88
N ILE A 4 -12.18 5.45 -9.00
CA ILE A 4 -13.03 6.49 -9.59
C ILE A 4 -14.41 6.43 -8.94
N ARG A 5 -14.81 7.51 -8.26
CA ARG A 5 -16.13 7.67 -7.63
C ARG A 5 -16.84 8.85 -8.26
N ASN A 6 -18.02 8.66 -8.84
CA ASN A 6 -18.78 9.72 -9.53
C ASN A 6 -17.90 10.51 -10.52
N LYS A 7 -17.14 9.80 -11.36
CA LYS A 7 -16.17 10.37 -12.34
C LYS A 7 -15.03 11.19 -11.72
N LYS A 8 -14.80 11.12 -10.41
CA LYS A 8 -13.70 11.81 -9.71
C LYS A 8 -12.69 10.82 -9.13
N PRO A 9 -11.38 11.09 -9.22
CA PRO A 9 -10.35 10.20 -8.69
C PRO A 9 -10.16 10.36 -7.18
N TYR A 10 -10.17 9.23 -6.49
CA TYR A 10 -9.83 9.12 -5.07
C TYR A 10 -8.73 8.09 -4.87
N VAL A 11 -7.90 8.31 -3.86
CA VAL A 11 -6.97 7.30 -3.35
C VAL A 11 -7.65 6.59 -2.19
N PHE A 12 -7.79 5.28 -2.33
CA PHE A 12 -8.10 4.36 -1.24
C PHE A 12 -6.80 4.00 -0.51
N GLU A 13 -6.73 4.32 0.78
CA GLU A 13 -5.52 4.22 1.61
C GLU A 13 -5.84 3.86 3.07
N ALA A 14 -4.84 3.29 3.77
CA ALA A 14 -4.89 2.95 5.19
C ALA A 14 -4.03 3.91 6.03
N VAL A 15 -4.64 4.96 6.56
CA VAL A 15 -3.95 6.00 7.35
C VAL A 15 -4.53 6.17 8.76
N GLY A 16 -5.45 5.28 9.17
CA GLY A 16 -6.17 5.39 10.44
C GLY A 16 -7.28 6.44 10.40
N PRO A 17 -8.48 6.11 9.85
CA PRO A 17 -8.89 4.80 9.34
C PRO A 17 -8.53 4.59 7.86
N VAL A 18 -8.84 3.39 7.35
CA VAL A 18 -8.93 3.12 5.91
C VAL A 18 -10.04 3.97 5.30
N LYS A 19 -9.71 4.79 4.30
CA LYS A 19 -10.61 5.79 3.74
C LYS A 19 -10.34 6.09 2.27
N TYR A 20 -11.22 6.92 1.69
CA TYR A 20 -10.99 7.56 0.40
C TYR A 20 -10.56 9.01 0.59
N THR A 21 -9.44 9.38 -0.01
CA THR A 21 -8.92 10.76 -0.02
C THR A 21 -8.94 11.30 -1.46
N PRO A 22 -9.43 12.52 -1.73
CA PRO A 22 -9.36 13.12 -3.06
C PRO A 22 -7.92 13.11 -3.59
N LEU A 23 -7.72 12.74 -4.87
CA LEU A 23 -6.37 12.57 -5.42
C LEU A 23 -5.46 13.80 -5.24
N LYS A 24 -5.99 15.01 -5.49
CA LYS A 24 -5.23 16.25 -5.30
C LYS A 24 -4.75 16.44 -3.86
N GLN A 25 -5.60 16.14 -2.89
CA GLN A 25 -5.26 16.22 -1.47
C GLN A 25 -4.22 15.17 -1.09
N TRP A 26 -4.37 13.94 -1.59
CA TRP A 26 -3.42 12.86 -1.34
C TRP A 26 -2.02 13.19 -1.84
N ILE A 27 -1.90 13.71 -3.08
CA ILE A 27 -0.62 14.14 -3.67
C ILE A 27 0.00 15.26 -2.82
N ALA A 28 -0.79 16.23 -2.36
CA ALA A 28 -0.30 17.34 -1.54
C ALA A 28 0.26 16.93 -0.17
N HIS A 29 -0.11 15.76 0.36
CA HIS A 29 0.48 15.22 1.60
C HIS A 29 1.87 14.60 1.38
N GLY A 30 2.20 14.19 0.15
CA GLY A 30 3.48 13.61 -0.18
C GLY A 30 4.60 14.65 -0.14
N GLU A 31 5.81 14.24 0.25
CA GLU A 31 6.96 15.15 0.28
C GLU A 31 7.18 15.77 -1.10
N LYS A 32 7.13 17.12 -1.16
CA LYS A 32 7.26 17.91 -2.39
C LYS A 32 6.24 17.53 -3.49
N GLY A 33 5.11 16.93 -3.13
CA GLY A 33 4.08 16.49 -4.07
C GLY A 33 4.54 15.38 -5.03
N LYS A 34 5.64 14.68 -4.71
CA LYS A 34 6.19 13.64 -5.58
C LYS A 34 5.32 12.38 -5.57
N TYR A 35 5.11 11.79 -6.75
CA TYR A 35 4.39 10.53 -6.86
C TYR A 35 4.80 9.71 -8.08
N VAL A 36 4.47 8.42 -8.03
CA VAL A 36 4.55 7.49 -9.16
C VAL A 36 3.31 6.60 -9.14
N VAL A 37 2.76 6.31 -10.32
CA VAL A 37 1.58 5.47 -10.48
C VAL A 37 1.92 4.23 -11.28
N ARG A 38 1.61 3.08 -10.70
CA ARG A 38 1.72 1.77 -11.32
C ARG A 38 0.33 1.26 -11.70
N ARG A 39 0.21 0.53 -12.80
CA ARG A 39 -1.03 -0.09 -13.29
C ARG A 39 -0.72 -1.47 -13.85
N VAL A 40 -1.67 -2.40 -13.73
CA VAL A 40 -1.59 -3.69 -14.43
C VAL A 40 -1.35 -3.46 -15.93
N GLU A 41 -0.35 -4.11 -16.49
CA GLU A 41 -0.02 -4.03 -17.91
C GLU A 41 -1.19 -4.47 -18.78
N GLY A 42 -1.43 -3.77 -19.90
CA GLY A 42 -2.64 -3.96 -20.72
C GLY A 42 -3.92 -3.36 -20.11
N GLY A 43 -3.89 -2.92 -18.86
CA GLY A 43 -5.03 -2.33 -18.17
C GLY A 43 -5.97 -3.37 -17.54
N LEU A 44 -7.00 -2.88 -16.88
CA LEU A 44 -8.04 -3.71 -16.27
C LEU A 44 -9.36 -3.49 -17.00
N SER A 45 -10.11 -4.57 -17.22
CA SER A 45 -11.49 -4.48 -17.72
C SER A 45 -12.39 -3.71 -16.75
N VAL A 46 -13.51 -3.20 -17.23
CA VAL A 46 -14.49 -2.49 -16.38
C VAL A 46 -14.97 -3.39 -15.24
N GLU A 47 -15.18 -4.68 -15.50
CA GLU A 47 -15.58 -5.66 -14.49
C GLU A 47 -14.50 -5.82 -13.40
N GLN A 48 -13.23 -5.93 -13.79
CA GLN A 48 -12.11 -6.03 -12.84
C GLN A 48 -11.99 -4.77 -11.97
N GLN A 49 -12.17 -3.58 -12.56
CA GLN A 49 -12.18 -2.32 -11.83
C GLN A 49 -13.34 -2.27 -10.81
N GLN A 50 -14.52 -2.76 -11.19
CA GLN A 50 -15.68 -2.84 -10.29
C GLN A 50 -15.45 -3.83 -9.14
N LYS A 51 -14.88 -5.00 -9.41
CA LYS A 51 -14.51 -6.00 -8.38
C LYS A 51 -13.55 -5.40 -7.36
N LEU A 52 -12.50 -4.71 -7.80
CA LEU A 52 -11.56 -4.00 -6.90
C LEU A 52 -12.27 -2.95 -6.05
N ALA A 53 -13.10 -2.10 -6.68
CA ALA A 53 -13.84 -1.06 -5.98
C ALA A 53 -14.84 -1.63 -4.97
N GLN A 54 -15.49 -2.75 -5.26
CA GLN A 54 -16.41 -3.42 -4.35
C GLN A 54 -15.67 -4.04 -3.16
N THR A 55 -14.59 -4.77 -3.43
CA THR A 55 -13.78 -5.41 -2.37
C THR A 55 -13.15 -4.38 -1.44
N ALA A 56 -12.68 -3.24 -1.96
CA ALA A 56 -12.13 -2.15 -1.15
C ALA A 56 -13.09 -1.65 -0.06
N LYS A 57 -14.41 -1.67 -0.33
CA LYS A 57 -15.42 -1.23 0.66
C LYS A 57 -15.40 -2.05 1.94
N ARG A 58 -15.00 -3.33 1.88
CA ARG A 58 -14.95 -4.25 3.04
C ARG A 58 -13.91 -3.83 4.09
N TYR A 59 -12.94 -3.01 3.68
CA TYR A 59 -11.84 -2.58 4.54
C TYR A 59 -12.05 -1.16 5.08
N LEU A 60 -13.03 -0.41 4.59
CA LEU A 60 -13.29 0.97 5.03
C LEU A 60 -13.54 1.02 6.54
N GLY A 61 -12.99 2.03 7.20
CA GLY A 61 -13.14 2.21 8.64
C GLY A 61 -12.16 1.42 9.50
N LYS A 62 -11.43 0.42 8.95
CA LYS A 62 -10.41 -0.29 9.71
C LYS A 62 -9.33 0.68 10.23
N PRO A 63 -8.90 0.58 11.49
CA PRO A 63 -7.91 1.48 12.07
C PRO A 63 -6.51 1.19 11.49
N HIS A 64 -5.57 2.11 11.73
CA HIS A 64 -4.19 1.93 11.27
C HIS A 64 -3.51 0.78 12.03
N ASP A 65 -2.81 -0.09 11.31
CA ASP A 65 -2.02 -1.14 11.95
C ASP A 65 -0.60 -0.67 12.27
N PHE A 66 -0.39 -0.31 13.54
CA PHE A 66 0.94 0.00 14.03
C PHE A 66 1.81 -1.24 14.23
N SER A 67 1.25 -2.45 14.26
CA SER A 67 2.01 -3.67 14.49
C SER A 67 2.48 -4.35 13.21
N PHE A 68 2.05 -3.88 12.03
CA PHE A 68 2.31 -4.54 10.74
C PHE A 68 1.95 -6.03 10.73
N SER A 69 0.86 -6.38 11.44
CA SER A 69 0.34 -7.73 11.52
C SER A 69 -0.33 -8.13 10.20
N TRP A 70 -0.30 -9.42 9.86
CA TRP A 70 -1.00 -9.93 8.70
C TRP A 70 -2.49 -10.23 8.93
N SER A 71 -2.99 -10.04 10.16
CA SER A 71 -4.43 -10.15 10.49
C SER A 71 -5.28 -9.08 9.78
N ASP A 72 -6.61 -9.26 9.76
CA ASP A 72 -7.51 -8.27 9.15
C ASP A 72 -8.04 -7.22 10.13
N ASP A 73 -7.69 -7.27 11.41
CA ASP A 73 -8.27 -6.41 12.46
C ASP A 73 -7.99 -4.92 12.22
N ARG A 74 -6.79 -4.63 11.71
CA ARG A 74 -6.28 -3.30 11.40
C ARG A 74 -5.61 -3.34 10.03
N GLN A 75 -5.27 -2.19 9.45
CA GLN A 75 -4.65 -2.16 8.12
C GLN A 75 -3.48 -1.17 8.06
N TYR A 76 -2.40 -1.57 7.40
CA TYR A 76 -1.35 -0.66 6.94
C TYR A 76 -1.37 -0.48 5.41
N CYS A 77 -0.58 0.48 4.90
CA CYS A 77 -0.79 1.06 3.57
C CYS A 77 -0.65 0.07 2.40
N SER A 78 0.43 -0.71 2.35
CA SER A 78 0.67 -1.71 1.29
C SER A 78 -0.18 -2.96 1.47
N GLU A 79 -0.46 -3.36 2.71
CA GLU A 79 -1.31 -4.49 3.06
C GLU A 79 -2.71 -4.37 2.44
N VAL A 80 -3.40 -3.25 2.67
CA VAL A 80 -4.77 -3.09 2.21
C VAL A 80 -4.86 -3.10 0.68
N VAL A 81 -3.82 -2.61 -0.01
CA VAL A 81 -3.74 -2.67 -1.47
C VAL A 81 -3.57 -4.12 -1.92
N TRP A 82 -2.60 -4.83 -1.33
CA TRP A 82 -2.33 -6.22 -1.66
C TRP A 82 -3.55 -7.12 -1.41
N LYS A 83 -4.17 -7.00 -0.24
CA LYS A 83 -5.35 -7.79 0.15
C LYS A 83 -6.56 -7.49 -0.75
N VAL A 84 -6.76 -6.25 -1.19
CA VAL A 84 -7.85 -5.92 -2.13
C VAL A 84 -7.63 -6.61 -3.49
N TYR A 85 -6.42 -6.56 -4.05
CA TYR A 85 -6.12 -7.23 -5.31
C TYR A 85 -6.25 -8.74 -5.22
N GLN A 86 -5.70 -9.34 -4.16
CA GLN A 86 -5.79 -10.78 -3.93
C GLN A 86 -7.24 -11.24 -3.82
N ASN A 87 -8.06 -10.56 -3.00
CA ASN A 87 -9.44 -10.97 -2.76
C ASN A 87 -10.41 -10.64 -3.89
N ALA A 88 -10.12 -9.62 -4.71
CA ALA A 88 -11.00 -9.25 -5.82
C ALA A 88 -10.69 -10.03 -7.11
N LEU A 89 -9.39 -10.24 -7.40
CA LEU A 89 -8.91 -10.71 -8.70
C LEU A 89 -8.03 -11.96 -8.60
N GLY A 90 -7.73 -12.46 -7.40
CA GLY A 90 -6.77 -13.55 -7.21
C GLY A 90 -5.32 -13.16 -7.54
N MET A 91 -5.02 -11.86 -7.61
CA MET A 91 -3.71 -11.35 -8.02
C MET A 91 -2.83 -11.04 -6.81
N ARG A 92 -1.67 -11.70 -6.73
CA ARG A 92 -0.60 -11.36 -5.79
C ARG A 92 0.24 -10.22 -6.37
N VAL A 93 -0.10 -8.98 -6.02
CA VAL A 93 0.62 -7.77 -6.46
C VAL A 93 1.75 -7.43 -5.50
N GLY A 94 2.83 -8.22 -5.58
CA GLY A 94 4.04 -8.05 -4.78
C GLY A 94 4.31 -9.24 -3.86
N GLU A 95 5.59 -9.49 -3.63
CA GLU A 95 6.04 -10.59 -2.79
C GLU A 95 5.85 -10.30 -1.30
N GLN A 96 5.56 -11.36 -0.55
CA GLN A 96 5.48 -11.34 0.90
C GLN A 96 6.76 -11.93 1.45
N GLN A 97 7.30 -11.32 2.50
CA GLN A 97 8.49 -11.81 3.19
C GLN A 97 8.32 -11.62 4.70
N LYS A 98 9.15 -12.28 5.50
CA LYS A 98 9.15 -12.15 6.95
C LYS A 98 9.77 -10.83 7.39
N LEU A 99 9.32 -10.28 8.51
CA LEU A 99 9.87 -9.03 9.05
C LEU A 99 11.40 -9.11 9.22
N LYS A 100 11.93 -10.26 9.65
CA LYS A 100 13.38 -10.50 9.78
C LYS A 100 14.18 -10.48 8.47
N GLU A 101 13.52 -10.60 7.33
CA GLU A 101 14.16 -10.65 6.00
C GLU A 101 14.35 -9.24 5.40
N PHE A 102 13.79 -8.20 6.03
CA PHE A 102 14.11 -6.82 5.70
C PHE A 102 15.48 -6.41 6.25
N ASP A 103 16.07 -5.35 5.69
CA ASP A 103 17.26 -4.74 6.29
C ASP A 103 16.89 -3.99 7.58
N LEU A 104 17.13 -4.67 8.71
CA LEU A 104 16.94 -4.12 10.04
C LEU A 104 18.27 -3.61 10.63
N SER A 105 19.39 -3.63 9.90
CA SER A 105 20.72 -3.35 10.48
C SER A 105 20.93 -1.87 10.85
N ASN A 106 20.24 -0.96 10.16
CA ASN A 106 20.39 0.48 10.38
C ASN A 106 19.95 0.88 11.81
N PRO A 107 20.78 1.62 12.58
CA PRO A 107 20.43 2.03 13.94
C PRO A 107 19.12 2.83 14.06
N LEU A 108 18.77 3.63 13.05
CA LEU A 108 17.49 4.35 13.02
C LEU A 108 16.30 3.39 12.90
N VAL A 109 16.44 2.32 12.12
CA VAL A 109 15.42 1.27 11.99
C VAL A 109 15.28 0.51 13.31
N GLN A 110 16.39 0.11 13.92
CA GLN A 110 16.39 -0.55 15.24
C GLN A 110 15.74 0.31 16.33
N ALA A 111 16.04 1.62 16.36
CA ALA A 111 15.42 2.55 17.30
C ALA A 111 13.90 2.62 17.10
N LYS A 112 13.42 2.68 15.85
CA LYS A 112 11.99 2.70 15.54
C LYS A 112 11.28 1.39 15.84
N LEU A 113 11.94 0.25 15.62
CA LEU A 113 11.42 -1.06 16.03
C LEU A 113 11.28 -1.13 17.56
N LYS A 114 12.29 -0.68 18.30
CA LYS A 114 12.26 -0.67 19.77
C LYS A 114 11.20 0.30 20.31
N GLU A 115 11.04 1.48 19.72
CA GLU A 115 9.99 2.45 20.07
C GLU A 115 8.60 1.84 19.94
N ARG A 116 8.39 1.03 18.91
CA ARG A 116 7.09 0.45 18.55
C ARG A 116 6.77 -0.87 19.25
N TYR A 117 7.75 -1.76 19.36
CA TYR A 117 7.57 -3.14 19.82
C TYR A 117 8.26 -3.44 21.14
N GLY A 118 9.07 -2.52 21.66
CA GLY A 118 9.93 -2.78 22.81
C GLY A 118 10.88 -3.95 22.52
N LYS A 119 10.76 -5.02 23.30
CA LYS A 119 11.55 -6.26 23.14
C LYS A 119 10.86 -7.32 22.27
N ASN A 120 9.56 -7.16 21.98
CA ASN A 120 8.73 -8.19 21.35
C ASN A 120 8.56 -7.89 19.85
N ILE A 121 9.66 -7.85 19.11
CA ILE A 121 9.65 -7.61 17.67
C ILE A 121 9.10 -8.88 16.98
N PRO A 122 8.03 -8.80 16.17
CA PRO A 122 7.41 -9.97 15.56
C PRO A 122 8.17 -10.39 14.30
N LEU A 123 9.39 -10.91 14.48
CA LEU A 123 10.33 -11.24 13.40
C LEU A 123 9.78 -12.24 12.36
N GLU A 124 8.84 -13.09 12.77
CA GLU A 124 8.17 -14.09 11.92
C GLU A 124 6.86 -13.58 11.30
N GLU A 125 6.49 -12.32 11.50
CA GLU A 125 5.31 -11.72 10.89
C GLU A 125 5.47 -11.64 9.37
N THR A 126 4.41 -11.98 8.64
CA THR A 126 4.39 -11.85 7.18
C THR A 126 4.08 -10.41 6.81
N VAL A 127 4.92 -9.78 6.00
CA VAL A 127 4.81 -8.38 5.63
C VAL A 127 4.90 -8.22 4.11
N VAL A 128 4.06 -7.35 3.55
CA VAL A 128 4.24 -6.78 2.21
C VAL A 128 4.65 -5.32 2.29
N SER A 129 5.74 -4.91 1.64
CA SER A 129 6.21 -3.52 1.63
C SER A 129 5.63 -2.71 0.46
N PRO A 130 5.62 -1.36 0.53
CA PRO A 130 5.28 -0.54 -0.63
C PRO A 130 6.16 -0.81 -1.85
N GLN A 131 7.45 -1.09 -1.63
CA GLN A 131 8.40 -1.43 -2.68
C GLN A 131 8.04 -2.78 -3.34
N ALA A 132 7.71 -3.80 -2.56
CA ALA A 132 7.30 -5.10 -3.09
C ALA A 132 6.04 -4.99 -3.98
N VAL A 133 5.08 -4.15 -3.59
CA VAL A 133 3.91 -3.86 -4.45
C VAL A 133 4.32 -3.14 -5.73
N PHE A 134 5.24 -2.17 -5.65
CA PHE A 134 5.71 -1.42 -6.81
C PHE A 134 6.42 -2.29 -7.85
N ASP A 135 7.25 -3.24 -7.38
CA ASP A 135 8.05 -4.17 -8.18
C ASP A 135 7.27 -5.39 -8.69
N ALA A 136 5.98 -5.50 -8.35
CA ALA A 136 5.14 -6.60 -8.80
C ALA A 136 5.19 -6.75 -10.34
N PRO A 137 5.44 -7.97 -10.86
CA PRO A 137 5.78 -8.18 -12.27
C PRO A 137 4.63 -7.85 -13.23
N GLN A 138 3.39 -7.80 -12.73
CA GLN A 138 2.21 -7.49 -13.53
C GLN A 138 2.06 -5.98 -13.79
N LEU A 139 2.90 -5.13 -13.18
CA LEU A 139 2.70 -3.68 -13.17
C LEU A 139 3.66 -2.94 -14.11
N THR A 140 3.13 -1.90 -14.76
CA THR A 140 3.87 -0.91 -15.53
C THR A 140 3.62 0.51 -15.01
N THR A 141 4.57 1.43 -15.24
CA THR A 141 4.47 2.82 -14.80
C THR A 141 3.64 3.62 -15.80
N VAL A 142 2.58 4.30 -15.34
CA VAL A 142 1.66 5.07 -16.19
C VAL A 142 1.64 6.57 -15.89
N ALA A 143 2.23 6.99 -14.77
CA ALA A 143 2.48 8.39 -14.47
C ALA A 143 3.63 8.50 -13.45
N LYS A 144 4.43 9.56 -13.54
CA LYS A 144 5.53 9.82 -12.62
C LYS A 144 5.79 11.32 -12.54
N GLU A 145 5.59 11.90 -11.36
CA GLU A 145 6.03 13.24 -11.01
C GLU A 145 7.06 13.10 -9.91
N TRP A 146 8.27 12.69 -10.31
CA TRP A 146 9.38 12.45 -9.39
C TRP A 146 10.68 12.83 -10.07
N PRO A 147 11.03 14.11 -10.08
CA PRO A 147 12.31 14.55 -10.62
C PRO A 147 13.44 14.00 -9.74
N LEU A 148 14.31 13.19 -10.36
CA LEU A 148 15.56 12.72 -9.78
C LEU A 148 16.66 13.62 -10.33
N PHE A 149 16.78 14.83 -9.78
CA PHE A 149 17.95 15.64 -10.07
C PHE A 149 19.10 15.13 -9.21
N SER A 150 20.09 14.52 -9.86
CA SER A 150 21.45 14.37 -9.33
C SER A 150 22.17 15.70 -9.56
N TRP A 151 22.48 16.41 -8.49
CA TRP A 151 23.53 17.43 -8.49
C TRP A 151 24.80 16.78 -7.95
#